data_AF-A0A965HEC6-F1
#
_entry.id   AF-A0A965HEC6-F1
#
_cell.length_a   1.000
_cell.length_b   1.000
_cell.length_c   1.000
_cell.angle_alpha   90.00
_cell.angle_beta   90.00
_cell.angle_gamma   90.00
#
_symmetry.space_group_name_H-M   'P 1'
#
loop_
_entity.id
_entity.type
_entity.pdbx_description
1 polymer ?
#
loop_
_entity_poly.entity_id
_entity_poly.type
_entity_poly.pdbx_seq_one_letter_code
_entity_poly.pdbx_strand_id
1 'polypeptide(L)'
;LSFAGLEAESLALVLDRVGLAVRGGSGCVTREMKIPPAMKAIGAKPEEARALILFTMGINSPMDRMVEAAVRVAKGVKRLQAALP
;
A
#
# COMPACT_ATOMS: atom_id res chain seq x y z
N LEU A 1 -3.05 4.03 3.43
CA LEU A 1 -4.16 3.75 2.48
C LEU A 1 -4.31 2.25 2.36
N SER A 2 -5.53 1.71 2.32
CA SER A 2 -5.76 0.28 2.15
C SER A 2 -6.41 -0.01 0.78
N PHE A 3 -5.98 -1.10 0.14
CA PHE A 3 -6.46 -1.53 -1.18
C PHE A 3 -7.13 -2.91 -1.09
N ALA A 4 -8.39 -2.94 -0.65
CA ALA A 4 -9.12 -4.19 -0.40
C ALA A 4 -8.99 -5.23 -1.54
N GLY A 5 -8.83 -6.50 -1.16
CA GLY A 5 -8.65 -7.62 -2.09
C GLY A 5 -7.23 -7.80 -2.62
N LEU A 6 -6.26 -6.99 -2.16
CA LEU A 6 -4.84 -7.11 -2.50
C LEU A 6 -3.99 -7.42 -1.27
N GLU A 7 -2.80 -7.96 -1.50
CA GLU A 7 -1.78 -8.13 -0.46
C GLU A 7 -0.75 -6.99 -0.53
N ALA A 8 -0.42 -6.39 0.63
CA ALA A 8 0.48 -5.25 0.71
C ALA A 8 1.88 -5.56 0.15
N GLU A 9 2.38 -6.78 0.35
CA GLU A 9 3.67 -7.26 -0.16
C GLU A 9 3.73 -7.21 -1.69
N SER A 10 2.74 -7.84 -2.36
CA SER A 10 2.65 -7.86 -3.82
C SER A 10 2.47 -6.46 -4.39
N LEU A 11 1.63 -5.65 -3.76
CA LEU A 11 1.39 -4.28 -4.20
C LEU A 11 2.64 -3.41 -4.03
N ALA A 12 3.37 -3.52 -2.92
CA ALA A 12 4.63 -2.79 -2.73
C ALA A 12 5.65 -3.12 -3.81
N LEU A 13 5.80 -4.39 -4.18
CA LEU A 13 6.70 -4.83 -5.25
C LEU A 13 6.28 -4.30 -6.63
N VAL A 14 4.97 -4.27 -6.93
CA VAL A 14 4.46 -3.70 -8.19
C VAL A 14 4.69 -2.19 -8.24
N LEU A 15 4.50 -1.49 -7.13
CA LEU A 15 4.70 -0.05 -7.03
C LEU A 15 6.18 0.34 -7.13
N ASP A 16 7.07 -0.45 -6.57
CA ASP A 16 8.53 -0.28 -6.70
C ASP A 16 8.96 -0.34 -8.19
N ARG A 17 8.43 -1.31 -8.95
CA ARG A 17 8.70 -1.42 -10.40
C ARG A 17 8.26 -0.22 -11.24
N VAL A 18 7.29 0.56 -10.77
CA VAL A 18 6.85 1.81 -11.43
C VAL A 18 7.50 3.05 -10.83
N GLY A 19 8.58 2.87 -10.04
CA GLY A 19 9.41 3.93 -9.49
C GLY A 19 8.82 4.60 -8.26
N LEU A 20 7.97 3.90 -7.50
CA LEU A 20 7.41 4.40 -6.24
C LEU A 20 7.97 3.63 -5.05
N ALA A 21 8.76 4.32 -4.23
CA ALA A 21 9.23 3.81 -2.95
C ALA A 21 8.12 3.88 -1.90
N VAL A 22 7.47 2.75 -1.63
CA VAL A 22 6.39 2.62 -0.65
C VAL A 22 6.69 1.48 0.32
N ARG A 23 5.97 1.42 1.44
CA ARG A 23 6.07 0.29 2.38
C ARG A 23 4.71 -0.33 2.65
N GLY A 24 4.68 -1.64 2.85
CA GLY A 24 3.53 -2.31 3.47
C GLY A 24 3.38 -1.90 4.94
N GLY A 25 2.17 -2.05 5.48
CA GLY A 25 1.90 -1.87 6.90
C GLY A 25 2.66 -2.86 7.79
N SER A 26 2.73 -2.57 9.08
CA SER A 26 3.48 -3.39 10.05
C SER A 26 2.96 -4.82 10.21
N GLY A 27 1.73 -5.10 9.79
CA GLY A 27 1.17 -6.46 9.77
C GLY A 27 1.76 -7.36 8.67
N CYS A 28 2.50 -6.79 7.72
CA CYS A 28 3.14 -7.51 6.60
C CYS A 28 4.54 -8.03 6.98
N VAL A 29 5.26 -7.32 7.86
CA VAL A 29 6.66 -7.65 8.24
C VAL A 29 6.77 -8.61 9.43
N THR A 30 5.66 -8.96 10.07
CA THR A 30 5.64 -9.84 11.24
C THR A 30 5.36 -11.28 10.84
N ARG A 31 6.06 -12.25 11.46
CA ARG A 31 5.87 -13.70 11.26
C ARG A 31 4.42 -14.18 11.45
N GLU A 32 3.65 -13.44 12.25
CA GLU A 32 2.20 -13.58 12.38
C GLU A 32 1.54 -12.32 11.83
N MET A 33 0.66 -12.48 10.85
CA MET A 33 -0.10 -11.38 10.27
C MET A 33 -1.12 -10.87 11.31
N LYS A 34 -0.72 -9.85 12.08
CA LYS A 34 -1.56 -9.20 13.09
C LYS A 34 -1.99 -7.83 12.60
N ILE A 35 -3.24 -7.45 12.89
CA ILE A 35 -3.73 -6.10 12.63
C ILE A 35 -2.81 -5.10 13.38
N PRO A 36 -2.22 -4.11 12.70
CA PRO A 36 -1.41 -3.08 13.34
C PRO A 36 -2.17 -2.41 14.50
N PRO A 37 -1.53 -2.08 15.64
CA PRO A 37 -2.22 -1.43 16.77
C PRO A 37 -2.98 -0.17 16.37
N ALA A 38 -2.40 0.66 15.50
CA ALA A 38 -3.04 1.88 14.98
C ALA A 38 -4.30 1.57 14.16
N MET A 39 -4.27 0.53 13.33
CA MET A 39 -5.44 0.08 12.55
C MET A 39 -6.52 -0.50 13.47
N LYS A 40 -6.12 -1.26 14.48
CA LYS A 40 -7.04 -1.80 15.49
C LYS A 40 -7.74 -0.68 16.29
N ALA A 41 -7.01 0.38 16.64
CA ALA A 41 -7.54 1.51 17.38
C ALA A 41 -8.63 2.28 16.63
N ILE A 42 -8.57 2.30 15.29
CA ILE A 42 -9.58 2.93 14.43
C ILE A 42 -10.70 1.96 13.99
N GLY A 43 -10.71 0.72 14.51
CA GLY A 43 -11.71 -0.28 14.17
C GLY A 43 -11.56 -0.90 12.78
N ALA A 44 -10.37 -0.84 12.16
CA ALA A 44 -10.14 -1.43 10.86
C ALA A 44 -10.23 -2.96 10.93
N LYS A 45 -10.80 -3.55 9.87
CA LYS A 45 -10.98 -4.99 9.72
C LYS A 45 -9.66 -5.68 9.34
N PRO A 46 -9.52 -6.99 9.61
CA PRO A 46 -8.35 -7.76 9.17
C PRO A 46 -8.06 -7.62 7.68
N GLU A 47 -9.09 -7.66 6.82
CA GLU A 47 -8.93 -7.51 5.37
C GLU A 47 -8.37 -6.14 4.96
N GLU A 48 -8.70 -5.07 5.69
CA GLU A 48 -8.19 -3.72 5.43
C GLU A 48 -6.74 -3.58 5.89
N ALA A 49 -6.33 -4.31 6.93
CA ALA A 49 -4.96 -4.35 7.40
C ALA A 49 -4.00 -5.08 6.45
N ARG A 50 -4.49 -6.13 5.76
CA ARG A 50 -3.71 -6.93 4.79
C ARG A 50 -3.18 -6.12 3.61
N ALA A 51 -4.01 -5.18 3.13
CA ALA A 51 -3.70 -4.37 1.96
C ALA A 51 -3.16 -2.97 2.31
N LEU A 52 -2.70 -2.76 3.54
CA LEU A 52 -2.25 -1.44 3.99
C LEU A 52 -0.91 -1.07 3.34
N ILE A 53 -0.91 0.03 2.59
CA ILE A 53 0.31 0.69 2.09
C ILE A 53 0.49 2.03 2.81
N LEU A 54 1.72 2.26 3.25
CA LEU A 54 2.20 3.48 3.86
C LEU A 54 2.91 4.33 2.81
N PHE A 55 2.37 5.53 2.59
CA PHE A 55 2.99 6.58 1.80
C PHE A 55 3.50 7.65 2.76
N THR A 56 4.78 7.99 2.67
CA THR A 56 5.39 9.04 3.47
C THR A 56 5.90 10.13 2.53
N MET A 57 5.61 11.38 2.87
CA MET A 57 6.01 12.53 2.07
C MET A 57 7.00 13.37 2.88
N GLY A 58 8.11 13.75 2.26
CA GLY A 58 9.05 14.72 2.84
C GLY A 58 8.59 16.15 2.56
N ILE A 59 9.11 17.11 3.34
CA ILE A 59 8.82 18.55 3.16
C ILE A 59 9.11 19.06 1.75
N ASN A 60 10.06 18.45 1.05
CA ASN A 60 10.46 18.80 -0.31
C ASN A 60 9.74 17.98 -1.39
N SER A 61 8.59 17.36 -1.08
CA SER A 61 7.82 16.59 -2.07
C SER A 61 6.94 17.54 -2.87
N PRO A 62 7.24 17.81 -4.16
CA PRO A 62 6.47 18.75 -4.94
C PRO A 62 5.12 18.15 -5.36
N MET A 63 4.12 19.02 -5.57
CA MET A 63 2.73 18.60 -5.78
C MET A 63 2.53 17.83 -7.08
N ASP A 64 3.22 18.23 -8.15
CA ASP A 64 3.25 17.53 -9.44
C ASP A 64 3.69 16.06 -9.30
N ARG A 65 4.72 15.79 -8.49
CA ARG A 65 5.19 14.43 -8.20
C ARG A 65 4.16 13.62 -7.43
N MET A 66 3.39 14.24 -6.54
CA MET A 66 2.30 13.56 -5.84
C MET A 66 1.17 13.17 -6.79
N VAL A 67 0.81 14.06 -7.71
CA VAL A 67 -0.20 13.78 -8.76
C VAL A 67 0.28 12.64 -9.66
N GLU A 68 1.54 12.69 -10.10
CA GLU A 68 2.12 11.62 -10.90
C GLU A 68 2.15 10.29 -10.14
N ALA A 69 2.55 10.31 -8.86
CA ALA A 69 2.55 9.12 -8.02
C ALA A 69 1.16 8.51 -7.89
N ALA A 70 0.11 9.32 -7.70
CA ALA A 70 -1.27 8.82 -7.64
C ALA A 70 -1.69 8.10 -8.94
N VAL A 71 -1.32 8.63 -10.11
CA VAL A 71 -1.58 7.98 -11.41
C VAL A 71 -0.83 6.64 -11.52
N ARG A 72 0.44 6.61 -11.11
CA ARG A 72 1.25 5.39 -11.12
C ARG A 72 0.71 4.34 -10.14
N VAL A 73 0.24 4.74 -8.95
CA VAL A 73 -0.44 3.87 -7.99
C VAL A 73 -1.68 3.23 -8.62
N ALA A 74 -2.56 4.03 -9.24
CA ALA A 74 -3.78 3.52 -9.88
C ALA A 74 -3.46 2.49 -10.97
N LYS A 75 -2.43 2.73 -11.79
CA LYS A 75 -1.97 1.78 -12.81
C LYS A 75 -1.43 0.49 -12.18
N GLY A 76 -0.60 0.60 -11.14
CA GLY A 76 -0.04 -0.55 -10.42
C GLY A 76 -1.12 -1.43 -9.80
N VAL A 77 -2.11 -0.81 -9.14
CA VAL A 77 -3.27 -1.51 -8.54
C VAL A 77 -4.05 -2.27 -9.60
N LYS A 78 -4.44 -1.61 -10.71
CA LYS A 78 -5.18 -2.28 -11.80
C LYS A 78 -4.42 -3.44 -12.41
N ARG A 79 -3.10 -3.29 -12.59
CA ARG A 79 -2.24 -4.34 -13.13
C ARG A 79 -2.18 -5.55 -12.19
N LEU A 80 -2.06 -5.31 -10.89
CA LEU A 80 -2.06 -6.40 -9.90
C LEU A 80 -3.41 -7.10 -9.86
N GLN A 81 -4.52 -6.36 -9.85
CA GLN A 81 -5.87 -6.92 -9.89
C GLN A 81 -6.10 -7.82 -11.11
N ALA A 82 -5.63 -7.41 -12.29
CA ALA A 82 -5.76 -8.20 -13.52
C ALA A 82 -4.87 -9.46 -13.55
N ALA A 83 -3.88 -9.57 -12.66
CA ALA A 83 -2.97 -10.71 -12.57
C ALA A 83 -3.37 -11.70 -11.46
N LEU A 84 -4.36 -11.35 -10.64
CA LEU A 84 -4.90 -12.25 -9.61
C LEU A 84 -5.94 -13.19 -10.26
N PRO A 85 -5.96 -14.48 -9.87
CA PRO A 85 -6.91 -15.47 -10.36
C PRO A 85 -8.36 -15.20 -9.91
#